data_AF-A0A261BM51-F1
#
_entry.id   AF-A0A261BM51-F1
#
_cell.length_a   1.000
_cell.length_b   1.000
_cell.length_c   1.000
_cell.angle_alpha   90.00
_cell.angle_beta   90.00
_cell.angle_gamma   90.00
#
_symmetry.space_group_name_H-M   'P 1'
#
loop_
_entity.id
_entity.type
_entity.pdbx_description
1 polymer ?
#
loop_
_entity_poly.entity_id
_entity_poly.type
_entity_poly.pdbx_seq_one_letter_code
_entity_poly.pdbx_strand_id
1 'polypeptide(L)'
;NSILQKFLRRIAPQAIIIFILTAFMVLGVFVFQSIDPVLAEQSFFEVIFFEFITISTIGYGNQYPQTPSSRIFSIIFSIIGIPLLVVTLGNFGKYLTKFYWKARGWICSEKTDRELVNDADMPGYMIGVLYFLTFSIGFLYIPHSGKAYSIDDCYFSFISFATVGFGDKVPQIDTFMKFCKVTSYLMWGMIVNIMLISYMTTWFNEIFARTPYRGRDVEVLIGGQCITVSEITSLVAQQFHASPHDVRSILHDIDEIMDNMQTKDTSDDDSSEALVQ
;
A
#
# COMPACT_ATOMS: atom_id res chain seq x y z
N ASN A 1 7.63 18.07 26.99
CA ASN A 1 6.90 18.49 25.77
C ASN A 1 7.57 18.16 24.41
N SER A 2 8.74 17.51 24.35
CA SER A 2 9.35 17.12 23.07
C SER A 2 8.75 15.86 22.42
N ILE A 3 8.29 14.89 23.23
CA ILE A 3 7.72 13.63 22.74
C ILE A 3 6.33 13.86 22.12
N LEU A 4 5.48 14.67 22.78
CA LEU A 4 4.14 15.01 22.28
C LEU A 4 4.23 15.80 20.96
N GLN A 5 5.14 16.78 20.84
CA GLN A 5 5.35 17.51 19.59
C GLN A 5 5.88 16.60 18.46
N LYS A 6 6.83 15.70 18.75
CA LYS A 6 7.33 14.73 17.76
C LYS A 6 6.25 13.74 17.33
N PHE A 7 5.36 13.34 18.24
CA PHE A 7 4.23 12.46 17.96
C PHE A 7 3.15 13.17 17.13
N LEU A 8 2.74 14.39 17.53
CA LEU A 8 1.80 15.21 16.77
C LEU A 8 2.32 15.49 15.36
N ARG A 9 3.60 15.84 15.18
CA ARG A 9 4.16 16.12 13.85
C ARG A 9 4.15 14.91 12.91
N ARG A 10 4.12 13.68 13.44
CA ARG A 10 4.03 12.44 12.66
C ARG A 10 2.59 12.03 12.32
N ILE A 11 1.63 12.32 13.21
CA ILE A 11 0.21 11.91 13.03
C ILE A 11 -0.63 13.02 12.40
N ALA A 12 -0.30 14.29 12.64
CA ALA A 12 -1.01 15.45 12.12
C ALA A 12 -1.27 15.39 10.60
N PRO A 13 -0.30 15.10 9.71
CA PRO A 13 -0.59 15.06 8.27
C PRO A 13 -1.65 14.01 7.92
N GLN A 14 -1.66 12.87 8.60
CA GLN A 14 -2.67 11.83 8.38
C GLN A 14 -4.02 12.21 8.92
N ALA A 15 -4.06 12.78 10.13
CA ALA A 15 -5.29 13.26 10.73
C ALA A 15 -5.95 14.35 9.86
N ILE A 16 -5.14 15.21 9.24
CA ILE A 16 -5.60 16.23 8.29
C ILE A 16 -6.21 15.57 7.04
N ILE A 17 -5.53 14.58 6.43
CA ILE A 17 -6.05 13.87 5.25
C ILE A 17 -7.37 13.17 5.57
N ILE A 18 -7.46 12.47 6.70
CA ILE A 18 -8.68 11.79 7.14
C ILE A 18 -9.81 12.80 7.40
N PHE A 19 -9.48 13.95 8.01
CA PHE A 19 -10.45 15.02 8.23
C PHE A 19 -10.97 15.61 6.91
N ILE A 20 -10.08 15.88 5.95
CA ILE A 20 -10.43 16.36 4.61
C ILE A 20 -11.32 15.33 3.90
N LEU A 21 -10.96 14.05 3.94
CA LEU A 21 -11.75 12.96 3.33
C LEU A 21 -13.14 12.88 3.97
N THR A 22 -13.22 12.95 5.29
CA THR A 22 -14.50 12.90 6.01
C THR A 22 -15.37 14.11 5.67
N ALA A 23 -14.79 15.32 5.65
CA ALA A 23 -15.51 16.52 5.27
C ALA A 23 -15.97 16.50 3.81
N PHE A 24 -15.12 15.97 2.90
CA PHE A 24 -15.43 15.80 1.49
C PHE A 24 -16.61 14.87 1.26
N MET A 25 -16.65 13.74 1.97
CA MET A 25 -17.77 12.79 1.95
C MET A 25 -19.05 13.42 2.50
N VAL A 26 -18.99 14.05 3.67
CA VAL A 26 -20.17 14.72 4.25
C VAL A 26 -20.73 15.80 3.32
N LEU A 27 -19.86 16.58 2.66
CA LEU A 27 -20.28 17.56 1.65
C LEU A 27 -20.90 16.89 0.42
N GLY A 28 -20.33 15.76 -0.03
CA GLY A 28 -20.88 14.93 -1.10
C GLY A 28 -22.34 14.60 -0.86
N VAL A 29 -22.67 14.15 0.35
CA VAL A 29 -24.01 13.64 0.67
C VAL A 29 -25.05 14.74 0.48
N PHE A 30 -24.77 15.93 1.01
CA PHE A 30 -25.66 17.08 0.88
C PHE A 30 -25.86 17.48 -0.59
N VAL A 31 -24.80 17.41 -1.40
CA VAL A 31 -24.91 17.75 -2.83
C VAL A 31 -25.71 16.68 -3.58
N PHE A 32 -25.40 15.39 -3.41
CA PHE A 32 -26.12 14.29 -4.07
C PHE A 32 -27.61 14.28 -3.73
N GLN A 33 -27.97 14.46 -2.46
CA GLN A 33 -29.37 14.52 -2.03
C GLN A 33 -30.09 15.78 -2.55
N SER A 34 -29.37 16.85 -2.87
CA SER A 34 -29.97 18.07 -3.43
C SER A 34 -30.24 18.00 -4.94
N ILE A 35 -29.44 17.22 -5.67
CA ILE A 35 -29.45 17.20 -7.15
C ILE A 35 -30.05 15.93 -7.76
N ASP A 36 -30.20 14.86 -6.98
CA ASP A 36 -30.74 13.58 -7.43
C ASP A 36 -31.94 13.17 -6.57
N PRO A 37 -33.17 13.13 -7.13
CA PRO A 37 -34.36 12.82 -6.36
C PRO A 37 -34.36 11.39 -5.82
N VAL A 38 -33.70 10.44 -6.49
CA VAL A 38 -33.64 9.04 -6.03
C VAL A 38 -32.70 8.91 -4.83
N LEU A 39 -31.57 9.62 -4.84
CA LEU A 39 -30.65 9.65 -3.70
C LEU A 39 -31.20 10.49 -2.54
N ALA A 40 -32.07 11.47 -2.82
CA ALA A 40 -32.76 12.25 -1.79
C ALA A 40 -33.70 11.41 -0.93
N GLU A 41 -34.27 10.34 -1.48
CA GLU A 41 -35.13 9.40 -0.75
C GLU A 41 -34.34 8.41 0.13
N GLN A 42 -33.04 8.23 -0.12
CA GLN A 42 -32.18 7.34 0.66
C GLN A 42 -31.75 7.99 1.98
N SER A 43 -31.45 7.15 2.97
CA SER A 43 -30.93 7.64 4.25
C SER A 43 -29.52 8.21 4.10
N PHE A 44 -29.12 9.10 5.01
CA PHE A 44 -27.77 9.67 5.04
C PHE A 44 -26.67 8.59 5.00
N PHE A 45 -26.88 7.47 5.71
CA PHE A 45 -25.90 6.38 5.79
C PHE A 45 -25.82 5.53 4.52
N GLU A 46 -26.91 5.44 3.77
CA GLU A 46 -26.92 4.77 2.46
C GLU A 46 -26.19 5.63 1.42
N VAL A 47 -26.44 6.95 1.40
CA VAL A 47 -25.77 7.86 0.46
C VAL A 47 -24.27 7.95 0.72
N ILE A 48 -23.85 8.09 1.98
CA ILE A 48 -22.41 8.12 2.31
C ILE A 48 -21.74 6.76 2.06
N PHE A 49 -22.48 5.65 2.17
CA PHE A 49 -21.97 4.33 1.78
C PHE A 49 -21.85 4.21 0.26
N PHE A 50 -22.84 4.70 -0.50
CA PHE A 50 -22.78 4.83 -1.96
C PHE A 50 -21.56 5.64 -2.42
N GLU A 51 -21.29 6.77 -1.78
CA GLU A 51 -20.09 7.55 -2.05
C GLU A 51 -18.83 6.76 -1.74
N PHE A 52 -18.79 6.04 -0.61
CA PHE A 52 -17.63 5.28 -0.17
C PHE A 52 -17.31 4.18 -1.18
N ILE A 53 -18.32 3.41 -1.62
CA ILE A 53 -18.14 2.36 -2.65
C ILE A 53 -17.75 2.96 -4.01
N THR A 54 -18.15 4.21 -4.30
CA THR A 54 -17.79 4.92 -5.53
C THR A 54 -16.32 5.33 -5.51
N ILE A 55 -15.86 6.02 -4.46
CA ILE A 55 -14.46 6.49 -4.35
C ILE A 55 -13.47 5.37 -4.05
N SER A 56 -13.95 4.25 -3.50
CA SER A 56 -13.16 3.02 -3.36
C SER A 56 -13.12 2.19 -4.64
N THR A 57 -13.78 2.62 -5.70
CA THR A 57 -13.83 1.94 -7.00
C THR A 57 -14.43 0.53 -6.93
N ILE A 58 -15.15 0.20 -5.85
CA ILE A 58 -15.89 -1.06 -5.73
C ILE A 58 -17.12 -1.02 -6.64
N GLY A 59 -17.95 0.02 -6.51
CA GLY A 59 -19.05 0.30 -7.44
C GLY A 59 -20.05 -0.85 -7.66
N TYR A 60 -20.71 -1.36 -6.62
CA TYR A 60 -21.71 -2.45 -6.72
C TYR A 60 -22.84 -2.22 -7.74
N GLY A 61 -23.13 -0.98 -8.13
CA GLY A 61 -24.13 -0.67 -9.15
C GLY A 61 -25.59 -0.84 -8.72
N ASN A 62 -25.86 -1.18 -7.45
CA ASN A 62 -27.21 -1.24 -6.88
C ASN A 62 -27.84 0.16 -6.71
N GLN A 63 -27.01 1.18 -6.53
CA GLN A 63 -27.39 2.59 -6.51
C GLN A 63 -26.45 3.35 -7.46
N TYR A 64 -27.01 4.27 -8.24
CA TYR A 64 -26.27 5.05 -9.24
C TYR A 64 -26.98 6.38 -9.56
N PRO A 65 -26.23 7.42 -9.97
CA PRO A 65 -26.80 8.73 -10.29
C PRO A 65 -27.71 8.68 -11.52
N GLN A 66 -28.95 9.14 -11.36
CA GLN A 66 -29.99 9.08 -12.41
C GLN A 66 -30.06 10.38 -13.23
N THR A 67 -29.73 11.53 -12.64
CA THR A 67 -29.82 12.82 -13.32
C THR A 67 -28.53 13.18 -14.07
N PRO A 68 -28.59 13.95 -15.17
CA PRO A 68 -27.38 14.43 -15.85
C PRO A 68 -26.46 15.21 -14.92
N SER A 69 -27.04 16.04 -14.04
CA SER A 69 -26.31 16.82 -13.04
C SER A 69 -25.62 15.94 -12.01
N SER A 70 -26.30 14.90 -11.49
CA SER A 70 -25.70 13.99 -10.51
C SER A 70 -24.60 13.12 -11.11
N ARG A 71 -24.71 12.78 -12.40
CA ARG A 71 -23.64 12.09 -13.15
C ARG A 71 -22.39 12.96 -13.33
N ILE A 72 -22.55 14.23 -13.75
CA ILE A 72 -21.42 15.17 -13.87
C ILE A 72 -20.75 15.37 -12.52
N PHE A 73 -21.55 15.56 -11.46
CA PHE A 73 -21.03 15.68 -10.11
C PHE A 73 -20.27 14.43 -9.67
N SER A 74 -20.80 13.23 -9.92
CA SER A 74 -20.14 11.96 -9.60
C SER A 74 -18.77 11.81 -10.28
N ILE A 75 -18.61 12.29 -11.52
CA ILE A 75 -17.31 12.30 -12.21
C ILE A 75 -16.31 13.18 -11.46
N ILE A 76 -16.69 14.43 -11.17
CA ILE A 76 -15.82 15.39 -10.45
C ILE A 76 -15.49 14.88 -9.05
N PHE A 77 -16.49 14.34 -8.35
CA PHE A 77 -16.35 13.75 -7.03
C PHE A 77 -15.36 12.59 -7.03
N SER A 78 -15.42 11.70 -8.03
CA SER A 78 -14.53 10.54 -8.13
C SER A 78 -13.07 10.93 -8.43
N ILE A 79 -12.86 11.94 -9.28
CA ILE A 79 -11.50 12.45 -9.61
C ILE A 79 -10.75 12.92 -8.36
N ILE A 80 -11.46 13.52 -7.41
CA ILE A 80 -10.87 14.02 -6.16
C ILE A 80 -10.86 12.94 -5.07
N GLY A 81 -11.96 12.19 -4.96
CA GLY A 81 -12.17 11.21 -3.89
C GLY A 81 -11.26 9.97 -4.00
N ILE A 82 -11.05 9.44 -5.22
CA ILE A 82 -10.25 8.23 -5.42
C ILE A 82 -8.79 8.44 -4.96
N PRO A 83 -8.05 9.48 -5.42
CA PRO A 83 -6.69 9.71 -4.94
C PRO A 83 -6.62 9.92 -3.43
N LEU A 84 -7.59 10.64 -2.86
CA LEU A 84 -7.64 10.92 -1.43
C LEU A 84 -7.82 9.64 -0.60
N LEU A 85 -8.68 8.73 -1.05
CA LEU A 85 -8.87 7.44 -0.41
C LEU A 85 -7.64 6.55 -0.57
N VAL A 86 -7.07 6.45 -1.77
CA VAL A 86 -5.87 5.62 -2.04
C VAL A 86 -4.70 6.05 -1.17
N VAL A 87 -4.44 7.36 -1.05
CA VAL A 87 -3.39 7.89 -0.16
C VAL A 87 -3.67 7.52 1.30
N THR A 88 -4.93 7.65 1.73
CA THR A 88 -5.34 7.29 3.10
C THR A 88 -5.09 5.80 3.38
N LEU A 89 -5.56 4.91 2.52
CA LEU A 89 -5.40 3.46 2.66
C LEU A 89 -3.92 3.05 2.60
N GLY A 90 -3.14 3.62 1.68
CA GLY A 90 -1.71 3.34 1.57
C GLY A 90 -0.92 3.76 2.82
N ASN A 91 -1.28 4.89 3.44
CA ASN A 91 -0.67 5.32 4.69
C ASN A 91 -1.01 4.38 5.85
N PHE A 92 -2.27 3.94 5.95
CA PHE A 92 -2.66 2.90 6.91
C PHE A 92 -1.88 1.60 6.68
N GLY A 93 -1.66 1.20 5.43
CA GLY A 93 -0.83 0.06 5.07
C GLY A 93 0.59 0.19 5.64
N LYS A 94 1.25 1.32 5.41
CA LYS A 94 2.60 1.59 5.95
C LYS A 94 2.62 1.57 7.48
N TYR A 95 1.59 2.08 8.15
CA TYR A 95 1.51 2.00 9.61
C TYR A 95 1.43 0.56 10.11
N LEU A 96 0.67 -0.29 9.44
CA LEU A 96 0.54 -1.70 9.79
C LEU A 96 1.86 -2.46 9.58
N THR A 97 2.59 -2.19 8.51
CA THR A 97 3.94 -2.75 8.28
C THR A 97 4.92 -2.32 9.38
N LYS A 98 4.93 -1.02 9.74
CA LYS A 98 5.77 -0.52 10.84
C LYS A 98 5.38 -1.12 12.18
N PHE A 99 4.07 -1.31 12.42
CA PHE A 99 3.58 -1.97 13.62
C PHE A 99 4.04 -3.43 13.68
N TYR A 100 3.96 -4.17 12.59
CA TYR A 100 4.46 -5.54 12.49
C TYR A 100 5.94 -5.64 12.83
N TRP A 101 6.81 -4.85 12.19
CA TRP A 101 8.24 -4.88 12.44
C TRP A 101 8.58 -4.51 13.90
N LYS A 102 7.88 -3.51 14.45
CA LYS A 102 8.04 -3.14 15.85
C LYS A 102 7.59 -4.25 16.80
N ALA A 103 6.46 -4.88 16.53
CA ALA A 103 5.94 -5.99 17.34
C ALA A 103 6.88 -7.21 17.28
N ARG A 104 7.43 -7.51 16.09
CA ARG A 104 8.43 -8.57 15.92
C ARG A 104 9.70 -8.28 16.71
N GLY A 105 10.24 -7.07 16.64
CA GLY A 105 11.41 -6.66 17.43
C GLY A 105 11.17 -6.76 18.94
N TRP A 106 9.94 -6.47 19.41
CA TRP A 106 9.56 -6.67 20.80
C TRP A 106 9.49 -8.14 21.21
N ILE A 107 9.00 -9.02 20.33
CA ILE A 107 8.84 -10.45 20.60
C ILE A 107 10.19 -11.18 20.52
N CYS A 108 11.02 -10.86 19.52
CA CYS A 108 12.31 -11.52 19.29
C CYS A 108 13.47 -10.90 20.06
N SER A 109 13.25 -9.82 20.83
CA SER A 109 14.30 -9.09 21.58
C SER A 109 15.53 -8.74 20.70
N GLU A 110 15.30 -8.50 19.41
CA GLU A 110 16.34 -8.20 18.43
C GLU A 110 16.39 -6.68 18.19
N LYS A 111 17.59 -6.09 18.18
CA LYS A 111 17.75 -4.65 17.89
C LYS A 111 17.34 -4.40 16.45
N THR A 112 16.11 -3.92 16.27
CA THR A 112 15.59 -3.63 14.94
C THR A 112 16.15 -2.31 14.43
N ASP A 113 16.99 -2.37 13.39
CA ASP A 113 17.52 -1.17 12.75
C ASP A 113 16.41 -0.37 12.07
N ARG A 114 16.32 0.92 12.42
CA ARG A 114 15.19 1.77 12.04
C ARG A 114 15.16 2.14 10.56
N GLU A 115 16.31 2.08 9.89
CA GLU A 115 16.42 2.40 8.46
C GLU A 115 15.91 1.22 7.61
N LEU A 116 16.34 -0.01 7.90
CA LEU A 116 15.84 -1.23 7.25
C LEU A 116 14.31 -1.40 7.39
N VAL A 117 13.72 -1.04 8.53
CA VAL A 117 12.26 -1.17 8.77
C VAL A 117 11.41 -0.20 7.94
N ASN A 118 11.93 0.97 7.55
CA ASN A 118 11.13 1.93 6.81
C ASN A 118 10.91 1.53 5.35
N ASP A 119 11.83 0.73 4.80
CA ASP A 119 11.82 0.29 3.40
C ASP A 119 11.48 -1.20 3.25
N ALA A 120 11.44 -1.96 4.34
CA ALA A 120 11.09 -3.38 4.31
C ALA A 120 9.58 -3.61 4.19
N ASP A 121 9.17 -4.21 3.08
CA ASP A 121 7.81 -4.74 2.88
C ASP A 121 7.47 -5.84 3.88
N MET A 122 6.17 -6.01 4.14
CA MET A 122 5.70 -7.08 5.02
C MET A 122 5.90 -8.45 4.34
N PRO A 123 6.42 -9.48 5.04
CA PRO A 123 6.55 -10.81 4.48
C PRO A 123 5.20 -11.39 4.02
N GLY A 124 5.17 -12.04 2.85
CA GLY A 124 3.95 -12.55 2.24
C GLY A 124 3.13 -13.52 3.11
N TYR A 125 3.80 -14.34 3.94
CA TYR A 125 3.11 -15.25 4.86
C TYR A 125 2.28 -14.50 5.91
N MET A 126 2.75 -13.33 6.37
CA MET A 126 2.03 -12.49 7.33
C MET A 126 0.79 -11.86 6.69
N ILE A 127 0.90 -11.43 5.44
CA ILE A 127 -0.25 -10.92 4.65
C ILE A 127 -1.30 -12.03 4.48
N GLY A 128 -0.87 -13.27 4.22
CA GLY A 128 -1.75 -14.44 4.16
C GLY A 128 -2.50 -14.70 5.48
N VAL A 129 -1.80 -14.62 6.62
CA VAL A 129 -2.43 -14.73 7.95
C VAL A 129 -3.45 -13.60 8.17
N LEU A 130 -3.11 -12.37 7.78
CA LEU A 130 -4.00 -11.23 7.93
C LEU A 130 -5.28 -11.38 7.09
N TYR A 131 -5.18 -11.93 5.88
CA TYR A 131 -6.32 -12.28 5.03
C TYR A 131 -7.19 -13.35 5.69
N PHE A 132 -6.60 -14.43 6.19
CA PHE A 132 -7.32 -15.50 6.87
C PHE A 132 -8.08 -15.01 8.11
N LEU A 133 -7.43 -14.15 8.91
CA LEU A 133 -8.07 -13.49 10.05
C LEU A 133 -9.22 -12.58 9.59
N THR A 134 -9.03 -11.84 8.51
CA THR A 134 -10.07 -10.95 7.97
C THR A 134 -11.30 -11.73 7.54
N PHE A 135 -11.16 -12.86 6.85
CA PHE A 135 -12.31 -13.72 6.51
C PHE A 135 -12.97 -14.32 7.75
N SER A 136 -12.17 -14.77 8.72
CA SER A 136 -12.68 -15.32 9.98
C SER A 136 -13.48 -14.28 10.79
N ILE A 137 -13.06 -13.01 10.76
CA ILE A 137 -13.74 -11.89 11.38
C ILE A 137 -14.97 -11.49 10.56
N GLY A 138 -14.86 -11.34 9.24
CA GLY A 138 -15.97 -10.96 8.36
C GLY A 138 -17.18 -11.87 8.51
N PHE A 139 -16.89 -13.15 8.70
CA PHE A 139 -17.87 -14.17 9.04
C PHE A 139 -18.71 -13.84 10.30
N LEU A 140 -18.08 -13.33 11.37
CA LEU A 140 -18.77 -12.94 12.60
C LEU A 140 -19.55 -11.61 12.49
N TYR A 141 -19.13 -10.73 11.57
CA TYR A 141 -19.63 -9.34 11.52
C TYR A 141 -20.79 -9.14 10.52
N ILE A 142 -20.83 -9.90 9.42
CA ILE A 142 -21.84 -9.73 8.35
C ILE A 142 -22.31 -11.09 7.82
N PRO A 143 -23.11 -11.86 8.58
CA PRO A 143 -23.72 -13.06 8.04
C PRO A 143 -24.84 -12.68 7.06
N HIS A 144 -24.56 -12.68 5.76
CA HIS A 144 -25.57 -12.34 4.73
C HIS A 144 -26.60 -13.47 4.60
N SER A 145 -26.14 -14.72 4.77
CA SER A 145 -26.97 -15.93 4.69
C SER A 145 -27.62 -16.36 6.02
N GLY A 146 -27.36 -15.66 7.14
CA GLY A 146 -27.80 -16.10 8.48
C GLY A 146 -27.20 -17.44 8.95
N LYS A 147 -26.30 -18.05 8.16
CA LYS A 147 -25.59 -19.28 8.47
C LYS A 147 -24.13 -18.99 8.74
N ALA A 148 -23.56 -19.77 9.65
CA ALA A 148 -22.16 -19.69 9.93
C ALA A 148 -21.31 -20.25 8.77
N TYR A 149 -20.25 -19.55 8.33
CA TYR A 149 -19.22 -19.97 7.38
C TYR A 149 -19.71 -20.30 5.96
N SER A 150 -20.52 -19.44 5.35
CA SER A 150 -20.89 -19.62 3.94
C SER A 150 -19.77 -19.17 2.99
N ILE A 151 -19.56 -19.93 1.91
CA ILE A 151 -18.69 -19.54 0.78
C ILE A 151 -19.14 -18.17 0.23
N ASP A 152 -20.44 -17.87 0.34
CA ASP A 152 -21.04 -16.63 -0.12
C ASP A 152 -20.48 -15.38 0.56
N ASP A 153 -20.17 -15.46 1.86
CA ASP A 153 -19.66 -14.34 2.65
C ASP A 153 -18.17 -14.10 2.34
N CYS A 154 -17.41 -15.19 2.15
CA CYS A 154 -16.02 -15.13 1.66
C CYS A 154 -15.95 -14.56 0.24
N TYR A 155 -16.84 -15.02 -0.64
CA TYR A 155 -16.98 -14.54 -2.01
C TYR A 155 -17.25 -13.03 -2.03
N PHE A 156 -18.27 -12.58 -1.30
CA PHE A 156 -18.59 -11.16 -1.19
C PHE A 156 -17.39 -10.35 -0.69
N SER A 157 -16.74 -10.81 0.39
CA SER A 157 -15.60 -10.11 0.99
C SER A 157 -14.44 -9.96 0.01
N PHE A 158 -14.04 -11.05 -0.66
CA PHE A 158 -12.93 -11.01 -1.61
C PHE A 158 -13.22 -10.11 -2.81
N ILE A 159 -14.40 -10.26 -3.42
CA ILE A 159 -14.83 -9.44 -4.58
C ILE A 159 -14.91 -7.95 -4.21
N SER A 160 -15.28 -7.63 -2.97
CA SER A 160 -15.33 -6.26 -2.46
C SER A 160 -13.93 -5.70 -2.21
N PHE A 161 -13.05 -6.46 -1.54
CA PHE A 161 -11.69 -6.01 -1.24
C PHE A 161 -10.83 -5.85 -2.48
N ALA A 162 -11.02 -6.74 -3.45
CA ALA A 162 -10.39 -6.68 -4.77
C ALA A 162 -10.97 -5.58 -5.67
N THR A 163 -11.93 -4.80 -5.16
CA THR A 163 -12.62 -3.71 -5.87
C THR A 163 -13.23 -4.15 -7.21
N VAL A 164 -13.69 -5.40 -7.30
CA VAL A 164 -14.40 -5.94 -8.48
C VAL A 164 -15.88 -5.57 -8.40
N GLY A 165 -16.49 -5.77 -7.23
CA GLY A 165 -17.82 -5.26 -6.90
C GLY A 165 -18.96 -5.67 -7.86
N PHE A 166 -19.15 -6.96 -8.13
CA PHE A 166 -20.22 -7.45 -9.01
C PHE A 166 -21.64 -6.98 -8.65
N GLY A 167 -21.90 -6.68 -7.37
CA GLY A 167 -23.19 -6.14 -6.91
C GLY A 167 -24.30 -7.18 -6.76
N ASP A 168 -23.99 -8.46 -6.94
CA ASP A 168 -24.91 -9.58 -6.70
C ASP A 168 -25.25 -9.72 -5.20
N LYS A 169 -24.30 -9.39 -4.33
CA LYS A 169 -24.46 -9.30 -2.88
C LYS A 169 -24.05 -7.91 -2.41
N VAL A 170 -24.95 -7.22 -1.73
CA VAL A 170 -24.72 -5.88 -1.20
C VAL A 170 -25.19 -5.83 0.25
N PRO A 171 -24.44 -5.21 1.16
CA PRO A 171 -24.86 -5.04 2.56
C PRO A 171 -25.98 -4.00 2.65
N GLN A 172 -26.98 -4.27 3.49
CA GLN A 172 -28.03 -3.30 3.79
C GLN A 172 -27.57 -2.35 4.91
N ILE A 173 -27.68 -1.04 4.69
CA ILE A 173 -27.15 0.01 5.56
C ILE A 173 -28.30 0.84 6.14
N ASP A 174 -29.14 0.20 6.94
CA ASP A 174 -30.31 0.84 7.60
C ASP A 174 -29.97 1.56 8.90
N THR A 175 -28.84 1.23 9.54
CA THR A 175 -28.46 1.78 10.86
C THR A 175 -27.00 2.23 10.87
N PHE A 176 -26.70 3.31 11.60
CA PHE A 176 -25.32 3.77 11.84
C PHE A 176 -24.37 2.65 12.28
N MET A 177 -24.82 1.77 13.18
CA MET A 177 -24.03 0.64 13.66
C MET A 177 -23.65 -0.32 12.52
N LYS A 178 -24.56 -0.59 11.59
CA LYS A 178 -24.31 -1.43 10.41
C LYS A 178 -23.38 -0.71 9.43
N PHE A 179 -23.61 0.58 9.18
CA PHE A 179 -22.70 1.42 8.41
C PHE A 179 -21.27 1.35 8.93
N CYS A 180 -21.04 1.64 10.22
CA CYS A 180 -19.69 1.61 10.78
C CYS A 180 -19.05 0.23 10.70
N LYS A 181 -19.81 -0.85 10.99
CA LYS A 181 -19.30 -2.22 10.91
C LYS A 181 -18.89 -2.60 9.49
N VAL A 182 -19.76 -2.38 8.51
CA VAL A 182 -19.51 -2.73 7.11
C VAL A 182 -18.38 -1.88 6.53
N THR A 183 -18.45 -0.56 6.69
CA THR A 183 -17.44 0.37 6.14
C THR A 183 -16.06 0.10 6.75
N SER A 184 -15.95 -0.11 8.07
CA SER A 184 -14.67 -0.44 8.70
C SER A 184 -14.12 -1.79 8.24
N TYR A 185 -14.98 -2.79 8.06
CA TYR A 185 -14.60 -4.10 7.51
C TYR A 185 -14.07 -3.98 6.08
N LEU A 186 -14.77 -3.24 5.21
CA LEU A 186 -14.33 -2.99 3.84
C LEU A 186 -13.03 -2.20 3.79
N MET A 187 -12.89 -1.14 4.60
CA MET A 187 -11.64 -0.38 4.71
C MET A 187 -10.48 -1.25 5.14
N TRP A 188 -10.67 -2.08 6.16
CA TRP A 188 -9.65 -3.01 6.64
C TRP A 188 -9.24 -4.00 5.54
N GLY A 189 -10.19 -4.67 4.90
CA GLY A 189 -9.89 -5.63 3.84
C GLY A 189 -9.24 -4.99 2.61
N MET A 190 -9.59 -3.76 2.26
CA MET A 190 -8.91 -3.00 1.20
C MET A 190 -7.44 -2.71 1.55
N ILE A 191 -7.13 -2.39 2.82
CA ILE A 191 -5.72 -2.19 3.25
C ILE A 191 -4.93 -3.48 3.04
N VAL A 192 -5.50 -4.63 3.46
CA VAL A 192 -4.85 -5.94 3.26
C VAL A 192 -4.71 -6.27 1.78
N ASN A 193 -5.70 -5.95 0.95
CA ASN A 193 -5.65 -6.17 -0.50
C ASN A 193 -4.58 -5.30 -1.18
N ILE A 194 -4.45 -4.03 -0.78
CA ILE A 194 -3.38 -3.15 -1.29
C ILE A 194 -2.00 -3.72 -0.94
N MET A 195 -1.82 -4.24 0.28
CA MET A 195 -0.57 -4.91 0.66
C MET A 195 -0.29 -6.16 -0.18
N LEU A 196 -1.32 -6.96 -0.43
CA LEU A 196 -1.20 -8.14 -1.30
C LEU A 196 -0.78 -7.73 -2.71
N ILE A 197 -1.41 -6.71 -3.30
CA ILE A 197 -1.04 -6.20 -4.62
C ILE A 197 0.41 -5.70 -4.62
N SER A 198 0.84 -4.98 -3.58
CA SER A 198 2.22 -4.51 -3.43
C SER A 198 3.20 -5.69 -3.41
N TYR A 199 2.94 -6.70 -2.57
CA TYR A 199 3.75 -7.91 -2.50
C TYR A 199 3.80 -8.67 -3.84
N MET A 200 2.65 -8.82 -4.50
CA MET A 200 2.55 -9.47 -5.80
C MET A 200 3.30 -8.69 -6.88
N THR A 201 3.32 -7.36 -6.80
CA THR A 201 4.08 -6.51 -7.73
C THR A 201 5.58 -6.73 -7.56
N THR A 202 6.09 -6.76 -6.33
CA THR A 202 7.50 -7.06 -6.06
C THR A 202 7.86 -8.47 -6.51
N TRP A 203 7.04 -9.47 -6.17
CA TRP A 203 7.22 -10.86 -6.59
C TRP A 203 7.19 -11.03 -8.12
N PHE A 204 6.26 -10.34 -8.80
CA PHE A 204 6.19 -10.33 -10.26
C PHE A 204 7.46 -9.71 -10.84
N ASN A 205 7.89 -8.56 -10.31
CA ASN A 205 9.14 -7.94 -10.74
C ASN A 205 10.33 -8.88 -10.53
N GLU A 206 10.43 -9.59 -9.40
CA GLU A 206 11.51 -10.57 -9.19
C GLU A 206 11.48 -11.74 -10.18
N ILE A 207 10.30 -12.23 -10.56
CA ILE A 207 10.17 -13.31 -11.55
C ILE A 207 10.53 -12.84 -12.95
N PHE A 208 10.01 -11.68 -13.36
CA PHE A 208 10.18 -11.18 -14.72
C PHE A 208 11.53 -10.47 -14.92
N ALA A 209 12.10 -9.87 -13.87
CA ALA A 209 13.47 -9.36 -13.86
C ALA A 209 14.53 -10.48 -13.82
N ARG A 210 14.13 -11.76 -13.83
CA ARG A 210 15.05 -12.87 -14.20
C ARG A 210 15.40 -12.89 -15.68
N THR A 211 14.82 -12.03 -16.53
CA THR A 211 15.60 -11.56 -17.68
C THR A 211 16.68 -10.65 -17.10
N PRO A 212 17.96 -11.08 -17.09
CA PRO A 212 19.00 -10.24 -16.53
C PRO A 212 18.87 -8.88 -17.20
N TYR A 213 18.67 -7.83 -16.41
CA TYR A 213 18.88 -6.46 -16.86
C TYR A 213 20.31 -6.47 -17.37
N ARG A 214 20.44 -6.65 -18.68
CA ARG A 214 21.71 -6.84 -19.36
C ARG A 214 22.33 -5.46 -19.34
N GLY A 215 23.05 -5.16 -18.26
CA GLY A 215 23.61 -3.87 -17.89
C GLY A 215 24.18 -3.10 -19.07
N ARG A 216 23.28 -2.43 -19.76
CA ARG A 216 23.54 -1.39 -20.73
C ARG A 216 22.95 -0.17 -20.07
N ASP A 217 23.87 0.64 -19.58
CA ASP A 217 23.65 2.05 -19.33
C ASP A 217 22.78 2.35 -18.11
N VAL A 218 23.35 2.07 -16.93
CA VAL A 218 22.95 2.80 -15.72
C VAL A 218 23.33 4.26 -15.95
N GLU A 219 22.35 5.16 -15.95
CA GLU A 219 22.55 6.60 -16.01
C GLU A 219 22.87 7.13 -14.61
N VAL A 220 23.99 7.83 -14.47
CA VAL A 220 24.43 8.46 -13.23
C VAL A 220 24.44 9.98 -13.45
N LEU A 221 23.80 10.72 -12.55
CA LEU A 221 23.79 12.18 -12.61
C LEU A 221 25.05 12.73 -11.95
N ILE A 222 25.96 13.31 -12.75
CA ILE A 222 27.18 13.96 -12.26
C ILE A 222 27.18 15.41 -12.75
N GLY A 223 27.20 16.37 -11.81
CA GLY A 223 27.24 17.80 -12.16
C GLY A 223 26.00 18.33 -12.89
N GLY A 224 24.85 17.64 -12.77
CA GLY A 224 23.59 18.03 -13.42
C GLY A 224 23.40 17.50 -14.84
N GLN A 225 24.31 16.66 -15.34
CA GLN A 225 24.14 15.92 -16.60
C GLN A 225 23.99 14.42 -16.31
N CYS A 226 23.05 13.75 -17.00
CA CYS A 226 22.94 12.30 -16.98
C CYS A 226 24.02 11.72 -17.91
N ILE A 227 24.93 10.92 -17.36
CA ILE A 227 25.98 10.24 -18.12
C ILE A 227 25.86 8.75 -17.85
N THR A 228 25.96 7.94 -18.90
CA THR A 228 25.89 6.48 -18.77
C THR A 228 27.22 5.90 -18.25
N VAL A 229 27.18 4.80 -17.49
CA VAL A 229 28.42 4.11 -17.05
C VAL A 229 29.29 3.68 -18.25
N SER A 230 28.70 3.35 -19.40
CA SER A 230 29.45 3.05 -20.63
C SER A 230 30.18 4.29 -21.18
N GLU A 231 29.54 5.46 -21.18
CA GLU A 231 30.20 6.71 -21.57
C GLU A 231 31.32 7.08 -20.58
N ILE A 232 31.09 6.96 -19.27
CA ILE A 232 32.11 7.24 -18.25
C ILE A 232 33.34 6.33 -18.46
N THR A 233 33.14 5.02 -18.58
CA THR A 233 34.26 4.09 -18.82
C THR A 233 34.99 4.38 -20.13
N SER A 234 34.28 4.80 -21.18
CA SER A 234 34.91 5.18 -22.45
C SER A 234 35.72 6.49 -22.36
N LEU A 235 35.22 7.49 -21.63
CA LEU A 235 35.90 8.77 -21.39
C LEU A 235 37.15 8.56 -20.53
N VAL A 236 37.05 7.75 -19.48
CA VAL A 236 38.17 7.38 -18.62
C VAL A 236 39.20 6.59 -19.42
N ALA A 237 38.80 5.59 -20.19
CA ALA A 237 39.70 4.82 -21.04
C ALA A 237 40.45 5.70 -22.04
N GLN A 238 39.77 6.65 -22.67
CA GLN A 238 40.39 7.60 -23.60
C GLN A 238 41.41 8.51 -22.90
N GLN A 239 41.11 8.98 -21.68
CA GLN A 239 42.01 9.83 -20.90
C GLN A 239 43.29 9.11 -20.46
N PHE A 240 43.19 7.82 -20.16
CA PHE A 240 44.32 6.99 -19.72
C PHE A 240 44.96 6.18 -20.86
N HIS A 241 44.57 6.42 -22.12
CA HIS A 241 45.02 5.66 -23.30
C HIS A 241 44.90 4.13 -23.14
N ALA A 242 43.89 3.68 -22.40
CA ALA A 242 43.59 2.28 -22.15
C ALA A 242 42.38 1.83 -22.98
N SER A 243 42.17 0.52 -23.14
CA SER A 243 40.92 0.06 -23.74
C SER A 243 39.77 0.17 -22.71
N PRO A 244 38.53 0.49 -23.13
CA PRO A 244 37.38 0.50 -22.23
C PRO A 244 37.15 -0.82 -21.50
N HIS A 245 37.61 -1.93 -22.09
CA HIS A 245 37.58 -3.24 -21.46
C HIS A 245 38.54 -3.33 -20.27
N ASP A 246 39.75 -2.79 -20.38
CA ASP A 246 40.75 -2.85 -19.31
C ASP A 246 40.30 -2.03 -18.10
N VAL A 247 39.76 -0.82 -18.33
CA VAL A 247 39.20 0.02 -17.26
C VAL A 247 38.02 -0.68 -16.57
N ARG A 248 37.17 -1.35 -17.34
CA ARG A 248 36.04 -2.10 -16.80
C ARG A 248 36.49 -3.32 -16.00
N SER A 249 37.57 -4.00 -16.42
CA SER A 249 38.14 -5.12 -15.68
C SER A 249 38.71 -4.67 -14.33
N ILE A 250 39.41 -3.53 -14.29
CA ILE A 250 39.97 -2.98 -13.05
C ILE A 250 38.85 -2.57 -12.08
N LEU A 251 37.76 -1.97 -12.58
CA LEU A 251 36.61 -1.63 -11.73
C LEU A 251 35.96 -2.89 -11.14
N HIS A 252 35.84 -3.96 -11.93
CA HIS A 252 35.31 -5.23 -11.45
C HIS A 252 36.23 -5.88 -10.41
N ASP A 253 37.56 -5.82 -10.59
CA ASP A 253 38.53 -6.33 -9.61
C ASP A 253 38.47 -5.53 -8.29
N ILE A 254 38.23 -4.21 -8.35
CA ILE A 254 38.05 -3.37 -7.16
C ILE A 254 36.76 -3.71 -6.42
N ASP A 255 35.65 -3.92 -7.14
CA ASP A 255 34.38 -4.34 -6.54
C ASP A 255 34.52 -5.72 -5.86
N GLU A 256 35.20 -6.67 -6.52
CA GLU A 256 35.48 -7.98 -5.93
C GLU A 256 36.35 -7.90 -4.67
N ILE A 257 37.35 -7.00 -4.65
CA ILE A 257 38.17 -6.75 -3.46
C ILE A 257 37.33 -6.09 -2.34
N MET A 258 36.44 -5.15 -2.66
CA MET A 258 35.55 -4.54 -1.67
C MET A 258 34.59 -5.56 -1.06
N ASP A 259 33.96 -6.40 -1.87
CA ASP A 259 33.08 -7.48 -1.40
C ASP A 259 33.85 -8.48 -0.52
N ASN A 260 35.08 -8.81 -0.89
CA ASN A 260 35.97 -9.65 -0.09
C ASN A 260 36.41 -8.99 1.22
N MET A 261 36.49 -7.65 1.30
CA MET A 261 36.76 -6.94 2.56
C MET A 261 35.52 -6.89 3.45
N GLN A 262 34.33 -6.63 2.89
CA GLN A 262 33.08 -6.61 3.65
C GLN A 262 32.72 -7.98 4.23
N THR A 263 32.98 -9.05 3.48
CA THR A 263 32.80 -10.43 3.97
C THR A 263 33.81 -10.81 5.05
N LYS A 264 35.01 -10.20 5.05
CA LYS A 264 36.03 -10.43 6.07
C LYS A 264 35.71 -9.72 7.38
N ASP A 265 35.26 -8.46 7.33
CA ASP A 265 34.84 -7.71 8.52
C ASP A 265 33.62 -8.34 9.21
N THR A 266 32.70 -8.96 8.46
CA THR A 266 31.57 -9.72 9.03
C THR A 266 32.01 -11.05 9.65
N SER A 267 33.05 -11.71 9.14
CA SER A 267 33.57 -12.94 9.71
C SER A 267 34.41 -12.76 11.00
N ASP A 268 35.08 -11.61 11.14
CA ASP A 268 35.87 -11.28 12.33
C ASP A 268 34.97 -10.83 13.52
N ASP A 269 33.77 -10.29 13.26
CA ASP A 269 32.80 -9.95 14.30
C ASP A 269 32.09 -11.21 14.87
N ASP A 270 31.72 -12.16 14.00
CA ASP A 270 31.12 -13.46 14.41
C ASP A 270 32.10 -14.36 15.19
N SER A 271 33.39 -14.31 14.85
CA SER A 271 34.42 -15.10 15.57
C SER A 271 34.85 -14.45 16.89
N SER A 272 34.63 -13.13 17.05
CA SER A 272 34.83 -12.43 18.32
C SER A 272 33.68 -12.66 19.31
N GLU A 273 32.43 -12.79 18.86
CA GLU A 273 31.31 -13.15 19.73
C GLU A 273 31.34 -14.63 20.19
N ALA A 274 31.85 -15.55 19.37
CA ALA A 274 31.97 -16.96 19.72
C ALA A 274 33.05 -17.27 20.79
N LEU A 275 33.99 -16.35 21.04
CA LEU A 275 35.02 -16.47 22.08
C LEU A 275 34.61 -15.86 23.43
N VAL A 276 33.42 -15.24 23.51
CA VAL A 276 32.89 -14.61 24.73
C VAL A 276 31.77 -15.43 25.40
N GLN A 277 31.43 -16.62 24.87
CA GLN A 277 30.64 -17.64 25.55
C GLN A 277 31.51 -18.82 26.01
#